data_AF-A0A842NH80-F1
#
_entry.id   AF-A0A842NH80-F1
#
_cell.length_a   1.000
_cell.length_b   1.000
_cell.length_c   1.000
_cell.angle_alpha   90.00
_cell.angle_beta   90.00
_cell.angle_gamma   90.00
#
_symmetry.space_group_name_H-M   'P 1'
#
loop_
_entity.id
_entity.type
_entity.pdbx_description
1 polymer ?
#
loop_
_entity_poly.entity_id
_entity_poly.type
_entity_poly.pdbx_seq_one_letter_code
_entity_poly.pdbx_strand_id
1 'polypeptide(L)'
;MEVLFVRGLFIIVNTLVSFYIVIYAYFFLSRTKNYPDRRPWEFLLIGACFFLLSEILGIIQVFIGPTIAKVDIMTIRMVFEFLYASLVLVGFITQSQMILMSDMILITRKVERRKEEERKKGFKPTGVSTLVSKHIEDEMDEENFESEIKSEKDLLKDEKKSHK
;
A
#
# COMPACT_ATOMS: atom_id res chain seq x y z
N MET A 1 44.15 -1.35 -3.30
CA MET A 1 43.47 -0.73 -4.48
C MET A 1 42.24 -1.52 -4.92
N GLU A 2 42.29 -2.86 -4.97
CA GLU A 2 41.19 -3.70 -5.45
C GLU A 2 39.85 -3.49 -4.71
N VAL A 3 39.88 -3.39 -3.37
CA VAL A 3 38.65 -3.22 -2.56
C VAL A 3 37.88 -1.92 -2.90
N LEU A 4 38.59 -0.83 -3.19
CA LEU A 4 37.96 0.44 -3.56
C LEU A 4 37.37 0.38 -4.97
N PHE A 5 38.05 -0.30 -5.89
CA PHE A 5 37.56 -0.50 -7.25
C PHE A 5 36.29 -1.35 -7.28
N VAL A 6 36.26 -2.46 -6.55
CA VAL A 6 35.08 -3.33 -6.42
C VAL A 6 33.91 -2.56 -5.83
N ARG A 7 34.13 -1.79 -4.75
CA ARG A 7 33.09 -0.95 -4.14
C ARG A 7 32.53 0.10 -5.12
N GLY A 8 33.40 0.77 -5.87
CA GLY A 8 32.98 1.75 -6.89
C GLY A 8 32.13 1.11 -7.99
N LEU A 9 32.54 -0.07 -8.47
CA LEU A 9 31.80 -0.80 -9.50
C LEU A 9 30.41 -1.24 -9.00
N PHE A 10 30.31 -1.70 -7.75
CA PHE A 10 29.01 -2.02 -7.13
C PHE A 10 28.08 -0.81 -7.06
N ILE A 11 28.59 0.37 -6.67
CA ILE A 11 27.78 1.60 -6.61
C ILE A 11 27.26 1.99 -8.00
N ILE A 12 28.11 1.89 -9.03
CA ILE A 12 27.69 2.20 -10.41
C ILE A 12 26.59 1.23 -10.87
N VAL A 13 26.75 -0.06 -10.61
CA VAL A 13 25.74 -1.08 -10.94
C VAL A 13 24.44 -0.81 -10.19
N ASN A 14 24.50 -0.52 -8.89
CA ASN A 14 23.32 -0.18 -8.08
C ASN A 14 22.61 1.07 -8.59
N THR A 15 23.36 2.08 -9.04
CA THR A 15 22.79 3.28 -9.66
C THR A 15 22.03 2.95 -10.95
N LEU A 16 22.58 2.07 -11.80
CA LEU A 16 21.88 1.63 -13.02
C LEU A 16 20.61 0.84 -12.69
N VAL A 17 20.66 -0.03 -11.68
CA VAL A 17 19.50 -0.77 -11.20
C VAL A 17 18.45 0.17 -10.65
N SER A 18 18.82 1.15 -9.82
CA SER A 18 17.85 2.12 -9.27
C SER A 18 17.21 2.97 -10.36
N PHE A 19 17.98 3.38 -11.37
CA PHE A 19 17.47 4.09 -12.53
C PHE A 19 16.45 3.26 -13.33
N TYR A 20 16.75 1.98 -13.55
CA TYR A 20 15.82 1.05 -14.18
C TYR A 20 14.52 0.90 -13.37
N ILE A 21 14.60 0.77 -12.04
CA ILE A 21 13.44 0.65 -11.16
C ILE A 21 12.55 1.90 -11.26
N VAL A 22 13.14 3.09 -11.22
CA VAL A 22 12.40 4.36 -11.33
C VAL A 22 11.68 4.46 -12.66
N ILE A 23 12.37 4.18 -13.78
CA ILE A 23 11.76 4.19 -15.11
C ILE A 23 10.61 3.18 -15.18
N TYR A 24 10.85 1.95 -14.74
CA TYR A 24 9.85 0.91 -14.76
C TYR A 24 8.62 1.29 -13.95
N ALA A 25 8.80 1.75 -12.71
CA ALA A 25 7.71 2.19 -11.83
C ALA A 25 6.94 3.36 -12.44
N TYR A 26 7.63 4.32 -13.06
CA TYR A 26 7.01 5.45 -13.77
C TYR A 26 6.16 5.00 -14.96
N PHE A 27 6.69 4.10 -15.80
CA PHE A 27 5.95 3.54 -16.95
C PHE A 27 4.73 2.74 -16.48
N PHE A 28 4.88 1.94 -15.42
CA PHE A 28 3.80 1.17 -14.83
C PHE A 28 2.68 2.10 -14.34
N LEU A 29 3.02 3.08 -13.51
CA LEU A 29 2.08 4.07 -12.96
C LEU A 29 1.39 4.91 -14.03
N SER A 30 2.08 5.20 -15.14
CA SER A 30 1.50 5.95 -16.26
C SER A 30 0.45 5.14 -17.02
N ARG A 31 0.61 3.81 -17.11
CA ARG A 31 -0.34 2.92 -17.79
C ARG A 31 -1.52 2.50 -16.91
N THR A 32 -1.35 2.48 -15.58
CA THR A 32 -2.36 1.97 -14.63
C THR A 32 -3.17 3.07 -13.93
N LYS A 33 -3.33 4.24 -14.55
CA LYS A 33 -4.00 5.41 -13.94
C LYS A 33 -5.42 5.14 -13.41
N ASN A 34 -6.12 4.15 -13.97
CA ASN A 34 -7.51 3.82 -13.60
C ASN A 34 -7.65 2.67 -12.59
N TYR A 35 -6.56 2.07 -12.11
CA TYR A 35 -6.64 0.98 -11.14
C TYR A 35 -6.69 1.53 -9.70
N PRO A 36 -7.67 1.10 -8.88
CA PRO A 36 -7.79 1.57 -7.49
C PRO A 36 -6.58 1.19 -6.61
N ASP A 37 -5.89 0.10 -6.94
CA ASP A 37 -4.77 -0.45 -6.18
C ASP A 37 -3.40 0.17 -6.54
N ARG A 38 -3.40 1.41 -7.03
CA ARG A 38 -2.19 2.12 -7.51
C ARG A 38 -1.32 2.68 -6.37
N ARG A 39 -1.90 2.95 -5.19
CA ARG A 39 -1.22 3.65 -4.09
C ARG A 39 0.11 3.03 -3.62
N PRO A 40 0.25 1.70 -3.44
CA PRO A 40 1.53 1.10 -3.06
C PRO A 40 2.64 1.40 -4.07
N TRP A 41 2.30 1.40 -5.36
CA TRP A 41 3.24 1.67 -6.44
C TRP A 41 3.71 3.13 -6.45
N GLU A 42 2.88 4.06 -6.00
CA GLU A 42 3.26 5.46 -5.84
C GLU A 42 4.29 5.63 -4.72
N PHE A 43 4.09 4.98 -3.57
CA PHE A 43 5.10 4.95 -2.50
C PHE A 43 6.40 4.30 -2.95
N LEU A 44 6.32 3.23 -3.74
CA LEU A 44 7.47 2.52 -4.26
C LEU A 44 8.26 3.38 -5.28
N LEU A 45 7.57 4.15 -6.13
CA LEU A 45 8.21 5.12 -7.03
C LEU A 45 8.93 6.21 -6.25
N ILE A 46 8.27 6.83 -5.27
CA ILE A 46 8.87 7.89 -4.45
C ILE A 46 10.08 7.34 -3.68
N GLY A 47 9.96 6.13 -3.11
CA GLY A 47 11.07 5.44 -2.46
C GLY A 47 12.24 5.19 -3.43
N ALA A 48 11.95 4.68 -4.63
CA ALA A 48 12.98 4.43 -5.64
C ALA A 48 13.72 5.72 -6.05
N CYS A 49 13.04 6.86 -6.08
CA CYS A 49 13.68 8.16 -6.30
C CYS A 49 14.67 8.52 -5.17
N PHE A 50 14.29 8.30 -3.90
CA PHE A 50 15.21 8.51 -2.77
C PHE A 50 16.40 7.55 -2.81
N PHE A 51 16.17 6.29 -3.19
CA PHE A 51 17.26 5.33 -3.37
C PHE A 51 18.22 5.76 -4.48
N LEU A 52 17.70 6.18 -5.65
CA LEU A 52 18.50 6.74 -6.74
C LEU A 52 19.33 7.95 -6.28
N LEU A 53 18.74 8.86 -5.50
CA LEU A 53 19.45 10.00 -4.91
C LEU A 53 20.60 9.55 -3.98
N SER A 54 20.38 8.53 -3.14
CA SER A 54 21.45 7.98 -2.30
C SER A 54 22.60 7.40 -3.12
N GLU A 55 22.30 6.67 -4.19
CA GLU A 55 23.31 6.08 -5.07
C GLU A 55 24.11 7.15 -5.84
N ILE A 56 23.44 8.20 -6.33
CA ILE A 56 24.11 9.36 -6.95
C ILE A 56 25.05 10.04 -5.94
N LEU A 57 24.61 10.22 -4.70
CA LEU A 57 25.49 10.74 -3.64
C LEU A 57 26.65 9.79 -3.34
N GLY A 58 26.46 8.48 -3.47
CA GLY A 58 27.51 7.48 -3.35
C GLY A 58 28.58 7.63 -4.44
N ILE A 59 28.16 7.84 -5.69
CA ILE A 59 29.05 8.17 -6.81
C ILE A 59 29.83 9.45 -6.47
N ILE A 60 29.12 10.51 -6.08
CA ILE A 60 29.72 11.79 -5.73
C ILE A 60 30.76 11.63 -4.61
N GLN A 61 30.47 10.83 -3.58
CA GLN A 61 31.37 10.53 -2.48
C GLN A 61 32.67 9.85 -2.95
N VAL A 62 32.58 8.95 -3.94
CA VAL A 62 33.74 8.26 -4.52
C VAL A 62 34.62 9.22 -5.33
N PHE A 63 34.03 10.14 -6.10
CA PHE A 63 34.78 11.03 -7.01
C PHE A 63 35.25 12.34 -6.35
N ILE A 64 34.45 12.95 -5.48
CA ILE A 64 34.71 14.26 -4.87
C ILE A 64 35.30 14.12 -3.45
N GLY A 65 35.04 13.00 -2.78
CA GLY A 65 35.48 12.73 -1.41
C GLY A 65 34.33 12.74 -0.40
N PRO A 66 34.61 12.51 0.90
CA PRO A 66 33.59 12.21 1.91
C PRO A 66 32.73 13.41 2.35
N THR A 67 33.17 14.64 2.08
CA THR A 67 32.51 15.86 2.58
C THR A 67 32.28 16.86 1.47
N ILE A 68 31.07 17.41 1.40
CA ILE A 68 30.73 18.56 0.54
C ILE A 68 30.28 19.71 1.43
N ALA A 69 30.91 20.87 1.30
CA ALA A 69 30.57 22.08 2.07
C ALA A 69 30.53 21.85 3.60
N LYS A 70 31.45 21.03 4.14
CA LYS A 70 31.50 20.57 5.55
C LYS A 70 30.34 19.67 6.00
N VAL A 71 29.46 19.26 5.10
CA VAL A 71 28.43 18.27 5.37
C VAL A 71 28.94 16.89 4.99
N ASP A 72 28.77 15.93 5.89
CA ASP A 72 29.11 14.54 5.67
C ASP A 72 28.09 13.89 4.71
N ILE A 73 28.57 13.47 3.54
CA ILE A 73 27.73 12.85 2.51
C ILE A 73 27.17 11.52 3.01
N MET A 74 27.92 10.80 3.84
CA MET A 74 27.50 9.52 4.39
C MET A 74 26.21 9.66 5.21
N THR A 75 26.15 10.69 6.07
CA THR A 75 24.96 10.99 6.85
C THR A 75 23.74 11.31 5.96
N ILE A 76 23.91 12.12 4.92
CA ILE A 76 22.82 12.43 3.98
C ILE A 76 22.32 11.16 3.27
N ARG A 77 23.26 10.29 2.83
CA ARG A 77 22.92 9.00 2.20
C ARG A 77 22.10 8.12 3.13
N MET A 78 22.51 7.99 4.39
CA MET A 78 21.74 7.23 5.38
C MET A 78 20.32 7.76 5.56
N VAL A 79 20.13 9.08 5.55
CA VAL A 79 18.78 9.67 5.62
C VAL A 79 17.93 9.27 4.42
N PHE A 80 18.48 9.31 3.21
CA PHE A 80 17.76 8.87 2.02
C PHE A 80 17.47 7.37 2.00
N GLU A 81 18.41 6.54 2.45
CA GLU A 81 18.20 5.10 2.60
C GLU A 81 17.11 4.79 3.63
N PHE A 82 17.07 5.53 4.73
CA PHE A 82 16.02 5.42 5.74
C PHE A 82 14.64 5.81 5.18
N LEU A 83 14.56 6.90 4.41
CA LEU A 83 13.32 7.32 3.75
C LEU A 83 12.86 6.28 2.71
N TYR A 84 13.79 5.75 1.92
CA TYR A 84 13.52 4.65 1.00
C TYR A 84 12.94 3.43 1.72
N ALA A 85 13.62 2.93 2.76
CA ALA A 85 13.17 1.77 3.51
C ALA A 85 11.79 1.99 4.16
N SER A 86 11.56 3.19 4.71
CA SER A 86 10.27 3.56 5.32
C SER A 86 9.14 3.57 4.29
N LEU A 87 9.36 4.14 3.10
CA LEU A 87 8.36 4.18 2.04
C LEU A 87 8.08 2.80 1.45
N VAL A 88 9.11 1.98 1.29
CA VAL A 88 8.95 0.57 0.88
C VAL A 88 8.10 -0.18 1.91
N LEU A 89 8.38 0.00 3.20
CA LEU A 89 7.60 -0.62 4.28
C LEU A 89 6.12 -0.16 4.25
N VAL A 90 5.87 1.13 4.09
CA VAL A 90 4.50 1.67 3.96
C VAL A 90 3.81 1.13 2.72
N GLY A 91 4.53 1.00 1.60
CA GLY A 91 4.03 0.37 0.38
C GLY A 91 3.59 -1.07 0.63
N PHE A 92 4.42 -1.88 1.30
CA PHE A 92 4.08 -3.25 1.67
C PHE A 92 2.89 -3.34 2.62
N ILE A 93 2.84 -2.50 3.66
CA ILE A 93 1.70 -2.45 4.59
C ILE A 93 0.42 -2.14 3.83
N THR A 94 0.43 -1.11 2.99
CA THR A 94 -0.72 -0.72 2.16
C THR A 94 -1.15 -1.87 1.24
N GLN A 95 -0.20 -2.53 0.59
CA GLN A 95 -0.47 -3.68 -0.28
C GLN A 95 -1.07 -4.85 0.51
N SER A 96 -0.54 -5.15 1.70
CA SER A 96 -1.05 -6.22 2.56
C SER A 96 -2.50 -5.98 3.00
N GLN A 97 -2.84 -4.72 3.33
CA GLN A 97 -4.20 -4.33 3.70
C GLN A 97 -5.17 -4.45 2.53
N MET A 98 -4.77 -4.06 1.32
CA MET A 98 -5.61 -4.20 0.12
C MET A 98 -5.88 -5.66 -0.22
N ILE A 99 -4.89 -6.54 -0.08
CA ILE A 99 -5.07 -7.99 -0.30
C ILE A 99 -6.11 -8.56 0.68
N LEU A 100 -5.97 -8.24 1.97
CA LEU A 100 -6.92 -8.69 3.00
C LEU A 100 -8.35 -8.21 2.76
N MET A 101 -8.53 -6.95 2.34
CA MET A 101 -9.85 -6.42 1.97
C MET A 101 -10.43 -7.11 0.73
N SER A 102 -9.61 -7.38 -0.28
CA SER A 102 -10.05 -8.08 -1.50
C SER A 102 -10.54 -9.50 -1.20
N ASP A 103 -9.82 -10.22 -0.34
CA ASP A 103 -10.18 -11.57 0.10
C ASP A 103 -11.50 -11.57 0.91
N MET A 104 -11.69 -10.57 1.78
CA MET A 104 -12.93 -10.40 2.54
C MET A 104 -14.13 -10.12 1.61
N ILE A 105 -13.97 -9.25 0.62
CA ILE A 105 -15.03 -8.93 -0.36
C ILE A 105 -15.40 -10.18 -1.18
N LEU A 106 -14.42 -11.01 -1.56
CA LEU A 106 -14.67 -12.27 -2.26
C LEU A 106 -15.47 -13.26 -1.41
N ILE A 107 -15.17 -13.36 -0.11
CA ILE A 107 -15.92 -14.22 0.82
C ILE A 107 -17.36 -13.71 0.95
N THR A 108 -17.56 -12.40 1.18
CA THR A 108 -18.89 -11.80 1.33
C THR A 108 -19.74 -12.00 0.07
N ARG A 109 -19.18 -11.75 -1.12
CA ARG A 109 -19.88 -11.99 -2.40
C ARG A 109 -20.24 -13.46 -2.61
N LYS A 110 -19.37 -14.39 -2.19
CA LYS A 110 -19.66 -15.84 -2.27
C LYS A 110 -20.79 -16.25 -1.33
N VAL A 111 -20.83 -15.70 -0.13
CA VAL A 111 -21.92 -15.92 0.84
C VAL A 111 -23.23 -15.34 0.32
N GLU A 112 -23.21 -14.14 -0.23
CA GLU A 112 -24.40 -13.46 -0.77
C GLU A 112 -24.97 -14.20 -2.00
N ARG A 113 -24.11 -14.62 -2.92
CA ARG A 113 -24.51 -15.43 -4.08
C ARG A 113 -25.12 -16.78 -3.65
N ARG A 114 -24.60 -17.41 -2.59
CA ARG A 114 -25.17 -18.64 -2.02
C ARG A 114 -26.56 -18.41 -1.41
N LYS A 115 -26.75 -17.31 -0.67
CA LYS A 115 -28.06 -16.91 -0.11
C LYS A 115 -29.09 -16.64 -1.23
N GLU A 116 -28.69 -16.02 -2.33
CA GLU A 116 -29.56 -15.81 -3.49
C GLU A 116 -29.95 -17.12 -4.20
N GLU A 117 -29.01 -18.06 -4.34
CA GLU A 117 -29.30 -19.38 -4.92
C GLU A 117 -30.25 -20.21 -4.04
N GLU A 118 -30.12 -20.12 -2.71
CA GLU A 118 -31.04 -20.75 -1.76
C GLU A 118 -32.44 -20.12 -1.79
N ARG A 119 -32.54 -18.79 -1.93
CA ARG A 119 -33.82 -18.09 -2.15
C ARG A 119 -34.48 -18.50 -3.47
N LYS A 120 -33.72 -18.63 -4.56
CA LYS A 120 -34.24 -19.04 -5.88
C LYS A 120 -34.67 -20.51 -5.93
N LYS A 121 -34.13 -21.37 -5.06
CA LYS A 121 -34.49 -22.79 -4.98
C LYS A 121 -35.73 -23.08 -4.12
N GLY A 122 -36.38 -22.07 -3.53
CA GLY A 122 -37.61 -22.26 -2.75
C GLY A 122 -37.45 -23.22 -1.57
N PHE A 123 -36.25 -23.32 -1.00
CA PHE A 123 -35.96 -24.29 0.06
C PHE A 123 -36.49 -23.77 1.40
N LYS A 124 -37.51 -24.42 1.96
CA LYS A 124 -37.96 -24.18 3.33
C LYS A 124 -36.84 -24.61 4.29
N PRO A 125 -36.40 -23.75 5.22
CA PRO A 125 -35.28 -24.06 6.10
C PRO A 125 -35.63 -25.26 6.99
N THR A 126 -34.89 -26.34 6.81
CA THR A 126 -34.87 -27.47 7.76
C THR A 126 -34.04 -27.02 8.96
N GLY A 127 -34.58 -27.22 10.17
CA GLY A 127 -34.25 -26.50 11.42
C GLY A 127 -32.85 -26.66 12.02
N VAL A 128 -31.80 -26.86 11.21
CA VAL A 128 -30.40 -26.91 11.64
C VAL A 128 -29.73 -25.52 11.52
N SER A 129 -30.25 -24.64 10.67
CA SER A 129 -29.70 -23.28 10.43
C SER A 129 -29.92 -22.31 11.61
N THR A 130 -30.84 -22.60 12.53
CA THR A 130 -31.21 -21.70 13.63
C THR A 130 -30.18 -21.67 14.76
N LEU A 131 -29.34 -22.70 14.89
CA LEU A 131 -28.33 -22.78 15.95
C LEU A 131 -27.05 -22.00 15.62
N VAL A 132 -26.69 -21.89 14.33
CA VAL A 132 -25.52 -21.11 13.90
C VAL A 132 -25.85 -19.61 13.81
N SER A 133 -27.08 -19.24 13.44
CA SER A 133 -27.50 -17.84 13.44
C SER A 133 -27.52 -17.24 14.85
N LYS A 134 -27.98 -18.00 15.86
CA LYS A 134 -27.93 -17.54 17.26
C LYS A 134 -26.52 -17.31 17.77
N HIS A 135 -25.56 -18.14 17.38
CA HIS A 135 -24.18 -17.99 17.86
C HIS A 135 -23.41 -16.83 17.20
N ILE A 136 -23.89 -16.31 16.07
CA ILE A 136 -23.28 -15.13 15.40
C ILE A 136 -24.00 -13.84 15.81
N GLU A 137 -25.30 -13.89 16.13
CA GLU A 137 -26.04 -12.75 16.69
C GLU A 137 -25.60 -12.40 18.11
N ASP A 138 -25.14 -13.37 18.92
CA ASP A 138 -24.69 -13.12 20.30
C ASP A 138 -23.27 -12.48 20.40
N GLU A 139 -22.51 -12.34 19.31
CA GLU A 139 -21.14 -11.77 19.31
C GLU A 139 -21.02 -10.35 18.71
N MET A 140 -22.10 -9.76 18.22
CA MET A 140 -22.10 -8.38 17.72
C MET A 140 -23.10 -7.53 18.48
N ASP A 141 -22.60 -6.81 19.49
CA ASP A 141 -23.30 -5.77 20.23
C ASP A 141 -24.08 -4.83 19.28
N GLU A 142 -25.41 -4.94 19.30
CA GLU A 142 -26.36 -4.16 18.48
C GLU A 142 -26.19 -2.63 18.65
N GLU A 143 -25.57 -2.17 19.73
CA GLU A 143 -25.35 -0.74 19.98
C GLU A 143 -24.29 -0.11 19.04
N ASN A 144 -23.32 -0.89 18.55
CA ASN A 144 -22.25 -0.33 17.70
C ASN A 144 -22.72 -0.10 16.24
N PHE A 145 -23.57 -0.97 15.71
CA PHE A 145 -24.02 -0.90 14.32
C PHE A 145 -25.04 0.22 14.06
N GLU A 146 -25.90 0.53 15.04
CA GLU A 146 -26.80 1.69 14.93
C GLU A 146 -26.05 3.03 15.01
N SER A 147 -24.91 3.08 15.71
CA SER A 147 -24.10 4.30 15.84
C SER A 147 -23.39 4.67 14.52
N GLU A 148 -22.89 3.69 13.76
CA GLU A 148 -22.26 3.92 12.46
C GLU A 148 -23.27 4.35 11.38
N ILE A 149 -24.45 3.74 11.35
CA ILE A 149 -25.50 4.10 10.37
C ILE A 149 -26.04 5.52 10.62
N LYS A 150 -26.05 5.99 11.87
CA LYS A 150 -26.50 7.34 12.21
C LYS A 150 -25.44 8.40 11.83
N SER A 151 -24.17 8.10 12.06
CA SER A 151 -23.04 8.95 11.65
C SER A 151 -22.99 9.17 10.12
N GLU A 152 -23.21 8.12 9.33
CA GLU A 152 -23.13 8.19 7.88
C GLU A 152 -24.31 8.99 7.26
N LYS A 153 -25.51 8.92 7.86
CA LYS A 153 -26.68 9.69 7.42
C LYS A 153 -26.58 11.18 7.74
N ASP A 154 -25.88 11.55 8.81
CA ASP A 154 -25.69 12.95 9.18
C ASP A 154 -24.64 13.63 8.27
N LEU A 155 -23.57 12.92 7.87
CA LEU A 155 -22.58 13.43 6.91
C LEU A 155 -23.16 13.71 5.51
N LEU A 156 -24.09 12.87 5.04
CA LEU A 156 -24.77 13.05 3.74
C LEU A 156 -25.79 14.21 3.72
N LYS A 157 -26.23 14.69 4.89
CA LYS A 157 -27.12 15.86 4.99
C LYS A 157 -26.38 17.18 4.89
N ASP A 158 -25.14 17.25 5.38
CA ASP A 158 -24.33 18.46 5.32
C ASP A 158 -23.75 18.70 3.93
N GLU A 159 -23.43 17.65 3.18
CA GLU A 159 -22.97 17.77 1.78
C GLU A 159 -24.05 18.38 0.86
N LYS A 160 -25.34 18.11 1.12
CA LYS A 160 -26.46 18.65 0.34
C LYS A 160 -26.83 20.10 0.67
N LYS A 161 -26.36 20.65 1.79
CA LYS A 161 -26.58 22.06 2.15
C LYS A 161 -25.49 23.00 1.62
N SER A 162 -24.30 22.50 1.31
CA SER A 162 -23.18 23.32 0.81
C SER A 162 -23.25 23.66 -0.69
N HIS A 163 -24.19 23.07 -1.43
CA HIS A 163 -24.34 23.24 -2.89
C HIS A 163 -25.61 23.98 -3.31
N LYS A 164 -26.21 24.78 -2.42
CA LYS A 164 -27.39 25.59 -2.73
C LYS A 164 -27.20 27.06 -2.39
#